data_AF-A0A1C5X3Z1-F1
#
_entry.id   AF-A0A1C5X3Z1-F1
#
_cell.length_a   1.000
_cell.length_b   1.000
_cell.length_c   1.000
_cell.angle_alpha   90.00
_cell.angle_beta   90.00
_cell.angle_gamma   90.00
#
_symmetry.space_group_name_H-M   'P 1'
#
loop_
_entity.id
_entity.type
_entity.pdbx_description
1 polymer ?
#
loop_
_entity_poly.entity_id
_entity_poly.type
_entity_poly.pdbx_seq_one_letter_code
_entity_poly.pdbx_strand_id
1 'polypeptide(L)'
;MQLQEIKIFPWFEITKPSTEKMCEKEKEFQETGLLPTEIILDDQNRLLDGYISYLLAVKYGLEDVPVKYGRRQVIKAHHKEHGKRYEWELPERLIDQVAAGDKVMIRNTRGLRWVIVDVVEEYGACEHPLGLRMVIKKKGEPRNKN
;
A
#
# COMPACT_ATOMS: atom_id res chain seq x y z
N MET A 1 5.29 -17.33 -10.62
CA MET A 1 4.00 -17.24 -9.91
C MET A 1 2.96 -17.23 -11.00
N GLN A 2 2.02 -18.16 -10.96
CA GLN A 2 1.01 -18.27 -12.00
C GLN A 2 0.10 -17.05 -11.94
N LEU A 3 -0.09 -16.37 -13.08
CA LEU A 3 -0.84 -15.11 -13.16
C LEU A 3 -2.28 -15.27 -12.63
N GLN A 4 -2.90 -16.42 -12.89
CA GLN A 4 -4.25 -16.79 -12.45
C GLN A 4 -4.41 -16.97 -10.93
N GLU A 5 -3.31 -17.17 -10.20
CA GLU A 5 -3.33 -17.31 -8.73
C GLU A 5 -3.30 -15.94 -8.02
N ILE A 6 -3.02 -14.86 -8.76
CA ILE A 6 -3.02 -13.50 -8.24
C ILE A 6 -4.46 -13.01 -8.08
N LYS A 7 -4.80 -12.60 -6.87
CA LYS A 7 -6.13 -12.07 -6.53
C LYS A 7 -6.08 -10.54 -6.56
N ILE A 8 -7.00 -9.93 -7.30
CA ILE A 8 -7.10 -8.48 -7.40
C ILE A 8 -8.19 -7.99 -6.45
N PHE A 9 -7.91 -6.96 -5.66
CA PHE A 9 -8.95 -6.34 -4.84
C PHE A 9 -9.95 -5.56 -5.72
N PRO A 10 -11.25 -5.55 -5.40
CA PRO A 10 -12.27 -4.88 -6.20
C PRO A 10 -11.98 -3.40 -6.49
N TRP A 11 -11.33 -2.69 -5.56
CA TRP A 11 -11.03 -1.28 -5.72
C TRP A 11 -9.94 -0.96 -6.76
N PHE A 12 -9.12 -1.93 -7.16
CA PHE A 12 -8.16 -1.71 -8.26
C PHE A 12 -8.84 -1.43 -9.60
N GLU A 13 -10.06 -1.96 -9.80
CA GLU A 13 -10.89 -1.62 -10.97
C GLU A 13 -11.37 -0.15 -10.91
N ILE A 14 -11.64 0.35 -9.70
CA ILE A 14 -12.06 1.74 -9.48
C ILE A 14 -10.88 2.71 -9.64
N THR A 15 -9.70 2.33 -9.17
CA THR A 15 -8.47 3.13 -9.24
C THR A 15 -7.60 2.74 -10.43
N LYS A 16 -8.22 2.40 -11.56
CA LYS A 16 -7.49 1.98 -12.76
C LYS A 16 -6.51 3.09 -13.20
N PRO A 17 -5.26 2.74 -13.56
CA PRO A 17 -4.31 3.72 -14.09
C PRO A 17 -4.86 4.45 -15.31
N SER A 18 -4.49 5.72 -15.47
CA SER A 18 -4.87 6.49 -16.66
C SER A 18 -4.28 5.88 -17.94
N THR A 19 -4.95 6.11 -19.07
CA THR A 19 -4.49 5.62 -20.38
C THR A 19 -3.09 6.11 -20.72
N GLU A 20 -2.78 7.38 -20.41
CA GLU A 20 -1.45 7.96 -20.62
C GLU A 20 -0.37 7.22 -19.82
N LYS A 21 -0.61 7.02 -18.51
CA LYS A 21 0.32 6.28 -17.65
C LYS A 21 0.49 4.82 -18.11
N MET A 22 -0.59 4.19 -18.57
CA MET A 22 -0.50 2.84 -19.15
C MET A 22 0.35 2.83 -20.41
N CYS A 23 0.18 3.79 -21.32
CA CYS A 23 0.92 3.87 -22.57
C CYS A 23 2.42 4.05 -22.33
N GLU A 24 2.80 4.94 -21.42
CA GLU A 24 4.21 5.15 -21.03
C GLU A 24 4.84 3.86 -20.50
N LYS A 25 4.14 3.16 -19.60
CA LYS A 25 4.62 1.93 -18.98
C LYS A 25 4.62 0.73 -19.93
N GLU A 26 3.70 0.69 -20.87
CA GLU A 26 3.71 -0.30 -21.95
C GLU A 26 4.89 -0.09 -22.89
N LYS A 27 5.21 1.16 -23.23
CA LYS A 27 6.38 1.47 -24.05
C LYS A 27 7.68 1.03 -23.37
N GLU A 28 7.83 1.33 -22.08
CA GLU A 28 8.97 0.85 -21.26
C GLU A 28 9.08 -0.69 -21.31
N PHE A 29 7.96 -1.39 -21.18
CA PHE A 29 7.92 -2.86 -21.29
C PHE A 29 8.32 -3.36 -22.68
N GLN A 30 7.81 -2.74 -23.75
CA GLN A 30 8.16 -3.11 -25.13
C GLN A 30 9.64 -2.88 -25.45
N GLU A 31 10.25 -1.82 -24.90
CA GLU A 31 11.65 -1.48 -25.12
C GLU A 31 12.61 -2.39 -24.35
N THR A 32 12.26 -2.75 -23.11
CA THR A 32 13.16 -3.50 -22.21
C THR A 32 12.86 -4.99 -22.12
N GLY A 33 11.64 -5.41 -22.45
CA GLY A 33 11.10 -6.74 -22.19
C GLY A 33 10.83 -7.03 -20.70
N LEU A 34 11.00 -6.03 -19.82
CA LEU A 34 10.87 -6.19 -18.37
C LEU A 34 9.63 -5.48 -17.85
N LEU A 35 8.94 -6.12 -16.90
CA LEU A 35 7.82 -5.48 -16.21
C LEU A 35 8.30 -4.20 -15.50
N PRO A 36 7.61 -3.07 -15.68
CA PRO A 36 8.12 -1.76 -15.29
C PRO A 36 8.18 -1.54 -13.76
N THR A 37 7.40 -2.31 -13.01
CA THR A 37 7.43 -2.34 -11.54
C THR A 37 7.27 -3.77 -11.05
N GLU A 38 7.80 -4.06 -9.86
CA GLU A 38 7.61 -5.35 -9.21
C GLU A 38 6.14 -5.57 -8.84
N ILE A 39 5.65 -6.79 -9.02
CA ILE A 39 4.33 -7.21 -8.53
C ILE A 39 4.51 -7.63 -7.08
N ILE A 40 3.83 -6.95 -6.17
CA ILE A 40 3.90 -7.20 -4.73
C ILE A 40 2.59 -7.81 -4.27
N LEU A 41 2.65 -8.98 -3.63
CA LEU A 41 1.51 -9.70 -3.10
C LEU A 41 1.56 -9.78 -1.56
N ASP A 42 0.40 -9.96 -0.93
CA ASP A 42 0.32 -10.42 0.46
C ASP A 42 0.40 -11.95 0.57
N ASP A 43 0.34 -12.45 1.79
CA ASP A 43 0.42 -13.88 2.11
C ASP A 43 -0.80 -14.70 1.63
N GLN A 44 -1.86 -14.04 1.13
CA GLN A 44 -3.00 -14.70 0.48
C GLN A 44 -3.02 -14.53 -1.04
N ASN A 45 -1.89 -14.12 -1.63
CA ASN A 45 -1.70 -13.83 -3.05
C ASN A 45 -2.55 -12.66 -3.58
N ARG A 46 -2.97 -11.75 -2.70
CA ARG A 46 -3.71 -10.55 -3.12
C ARG A 46 -2.75 -9.44 -3.49
N LEU A 47 -3.04 -8.74 -4.58
CA LEU A 47 -2.18 -7.69 -5.12
C LEU A 47 -2.11 -6.47 -4.18
N LEU A 48 -0.92 -6.17 -3.66
CA LEU A 48 -0.64 -5.00 -2.84
C LEU A 48 -0.12 -3.82 -3.67
N ASP A 49 0.72 -4.09 -4.68
CA ASP A 49 1.29 -3.09 -5.58
C ASP A 49 1.74 -3.73 -6.91
N GLY A 50 2.03 -2.92 -7.92
CA GLY A 50 2.46 -3.38 -9.25
C GLY A 50 1.30 -3.66 -10.20
N TYR A 51 0.14 -3.00 -10.01
CA TYR A 51 -1.06 -3.25 -10.82
C TYR A 51 -0.86 -3.00 -12.31
N ILE A 52 -0.05 -2.02 -12.70
CA ILE A 52 0.27 -1.79 -14.12
C ILE A 52 1.01 -3.01 -14.70
N SER A 53 2.02 -3.53 -14.00
CA SER A 53 2.75 -4.73 -14.43
C SER A 53 1.83 -5.95 -14.52
N TYR A 54 0.90 -6.11 -13.58
CA TYR A 54 -0.14 -7.14 -13.65
C TYR A 54 -1.00 -6.98 -14.92
N LEU A 55 -1.49 -5.77 -15.21
CA LEU A 55 -2.30 -5.50 -16.41
C LEU A 55 -1.51 -5.75 -17.71
N LEU A 56 -0.22 -5.42 -17.74
CA LEU A 56 0.65 -5.72 -18.88
C LEU A 56 0.85 -7.23 -19.04
N ALA A 57 1.09 -7.96 -17.94
CA ALA A 57 1.21 -9.41 -17.97
C ALA A 57 -0.05 -10.09 -18.53
N VAL A 58 -1.24 -9.64 -18.10
CA VAL A 58 -2.53 -10.09 -18.67
C VAL A 58 -2.61 -9.76 -20.17
N LYS A 59 -2.31 -8.51 -20.55
CA LYS A 59 -2.41 -8.04 -21.94
C LYS A 59 -1.51 -8.82 -22.91
N TYR A 60 -0.31 -9.17 -22.47
CA TYR A 60 0.68 -9.89 -23.28
C TYR A 60 0.65 -11.41 -23.09
N GLY A 61 -0.30 -11.94 -22.30
CA GLY A 61 -0.48 -13.38 -22.11
C GLY A 61 0.68 -14.06 -21.40
N LEU A 62 1.32 -13.39 -20.43
CA LEU A 62 2.34 -14.02 -19.59
C LEU A 62 1.67 -15.00 -18.63
N GLU A 63 2.12 -16.25 -18.64
CA GLU A 63 1.59 -17.29 -17.73
C GLU A 63 2.22 -17.17 -16.34
N ASP A 64 3.54 -16.97 -16.30
CA ASP A 64 4.31 -16.80 -15.08
C ASP A 64 4.92 -15.41 -14.96
N VAL A 65 4.77 -14.82 -13.77
CA VAL A 65 5.36 -13.52 -13.45
C VAL A 65 6.25 -13.59 -12.21
N PRO A 66 7.33 -12.79 -12.14
CA PRO A 66 8.09 -12.59 -10.92
C PRO A 66 7.26 -11.77 -9.92
N VAL A 67 7.23 -12.22 -8.67
CA VAL A 67 6.53 -11.53 -7.59
C VAL A 67 7.40 -11.41 -6.35
N LYS A 68 7.13 -10.39 -5.54
CA LYS A 68 7.62 -10.29 -4.16
C LYS A 68 6.46 -10.38 -3.21
N TYR A 69 6.71 -10.94 -2.03
CA TYR A 69 5.76 -10.90 -0.93
C TYR A 69 6.09 -9.72 -0.03
N GLY A 70 5.07 -8.96 0.33
CA GLY A 70 5.15 -7.80 1.20
C GLY A 70 3.99 -7.78 2.17
N ARG A 71 4.05 -6.85 3.11
CA ARG A 71 2.96 -6.57 4.04
C ARG A 71 2.66 -5.08 4.01
N ARG A 72 1.37 -4.73 4.10
CA ARG A 72 0.91 -3.35 4.22
C ARG A 72 -0.10 -3.32 5.36
N GLN A 73 0.13 -2.46 6.34
CA GLN A 73 -0.78 -2.25 7.44
C GLN A 73 -1.40 -0.86 7.36
N VAL A 74 -2.67 -0.77 7.73
CA VAL A 74 -3.46 0.45 7.78
C VAL A 74 -3.87 0.69 9.22
N ILE A 75 -3.76 1.94 9.65
CA ILE A 75 -4.26 2.39 10.94
C ILE A 75 -5.54 3.19 10.77
N LYS A 76 -6.48 2.96 11.67
CA LYS A 76 -7.58 3.88 11.95
C LYS A 76 -7.19 4.72 13.16
N ALA A 77 -7.18 6.03 13.02
CA ALA A 77 -6.72 6.93 14.07
C ALA A 77 -7.54 8.22 14.14
N HIS A 78 -7.52 8.89 15.30
CA HIS A 78 -8.24 10.13 15.54
C HIS A 78 -7.34 11.24 16.13
N HIS A 79 -7.75 12.49 15.92
CA HIS A 79 -7.04 13.66 16.45
C HIS A 79 -7.42 14.02 17.90
N LYS A 80 -8.66 13.77 18.30
CA LYS A 80 -9.22 14.02 19.64
C LYS A 80 -10.07 12.84 20.04
N GLU A 81 -10.12 12.52 21.34
CA GLU A 81 -11.06 11.52 21.86
C GLU A 81 -12.49 11.92 21.42
N HIS A 82 -13.20 11.01 20.75
CA HIS A 82 -14.50 11.22 20.09
C HIS A 82 -14.51 12.05 18.78
N GLY A 83 -13.35 12.29 18.17
CA GLY A 83 -13.25 12.93 16.86
C GLY A 83 -13.54 11.99 15.68
N LYS A 84 -13.58 12.57 14.48
CA LYS A 84 -13.64 11.79 13.23
C LYS A 84 -12.40 10.88 13.13
N ARG A 85 -12.65 9.62 12.75
CA ARG A 85 -11.62 8.64 12.42
C ARG A 85 -11.17 8.82 10.98
N TYR A 86 -9.89 8.58 10.77
CA TYR A 86 -9.23 8.69 9.49
C TYR A 86 -8.27 7.52 9.34
N GLU A 87 -8.00 7.16 8.09
CA GLU A 87 -7.18 6.01 7.74
C GLU A 87 -5.85 6.46 7.16
N TRP A 88 -4.79 5.78 7.60
CA TRP A 88 -3.44 5.99 7.09
C TRP A 88 -2.71 4.67 6.95
N GLU A 89 -1.88 4.57 5.92
CA GLU A 89 -0.99 3.44 5.74
C GLU A 89 0.26 3.60 6.62
N LEU A 90 0.73 2.48 7.20
CA LEU A 90 2.01 2.41 7.87
C LEU A 90 3.13 2.24 6.85
N PRO A 91 4.22 3.03 6.94
CA PRO A 91 5.43 2.71 6.20
C PRO A 91 5.99 1.38 6.72
N GLU A 92 6.67 0.62 5.85
CA GLU A 92 7.19 -0.72 6.15
C GLU A 92 7.94 -0.80 7.49
N ARG A 93 8.76 0.21 7.79
CA ARG A 93 9.53 0.30 9.04
C ARG A 93 8.70 0.47 10.32
N LEU A 94 7.39 0.65 10.23
CA LEU A 94 6.48 0.77 11.37
C LEU A 94 5.48 -0.39 11.44
N ILE A 95 5.52 -1.31 10.46
CA ILE A 95 4.73 -2.55 10.51
C ILE A 95 5.11 -3.32 11.79
N ASP A 96 4.10 -3.85 12.48
CA ASP A 96 4.19 -4.54 13.77
C ASP A 96 4.80 -3.74 14.94
N GLN A 97 5.16 -2.47 14.73
CA GLN A 97 5.68 -1.57 15.78
C GLN A 97 4.61 -0.62 16.32
N VAL A 98 3.44 -0.57 15.69
CA VAL A 98 2.32 0.30 16.07
C VAL A 98 1.17 -0.56 16.58
N ALA A 99 0.58 -0.16 17.70
CA ALA A 99 -0.57 -0.79 18.33
C ALA A 99 -1.65 0.25 18.66
N ALA A 100 -2.86 -0.24 18.97
CA ALA A 100 -3.94 0.61 19.48
C ALA A 100 -3.50 1.37 20.75
N GLY A 101 -3.83 2.66 20.81
CA GLY A 101 -3.39 3.59 21.87
C GLY A 101 -2.08 4.34 21.54
N ASP A 102 -1.31 3.91 20.56
CA ASP A 102 -0.07 4.60 20.19
C ASP A 102 -0.30 5.99 19.61
N LYS A 103 0.64 6.90 19.85
CA LYS A 103 0.67 8.21 19.22
C LYS A 103 1.58 8.17 17.99
N VAL A 104 1.01 8.40 16.82
CA VAL A 104 1.75 8.48 15.56
C VAL A 104 1.64 9.87 14.93
N MET A 105 2.67 10.28 14.22
CA MET A 105 2.77 11.55 13.53
C MET A 105 2.39 11.33 12.06
N ILE A 106 1.46 12.14 11.58
CA ILE A 106 0.99 12.13 10.19
C ILE A 106 1.26 13.48 9.53
N ARG A 107 1.26 13.49 8.19
CA ARG A 107 1.25 14.72 7.40
C ARG A 107 -0.16 14.98 6.87
N ASN A 108 -0.80 16.04 7.36
CA ASN A 108 -2.04 16.54 6.78
C ASN A 108 -1.79 17.81 5.96
N THR A 109 -2.84 18.33 5.34
CA THR A 109 -2.79 19.57 4.54
C THR A 109 -2.35 20.79 5.36
N ARG A 110 -2.47 20.75 6.68
CA ARG A 110 -2.10 21.82 7.63
C ARG A 110 -0.74 21.55 8.32
N GLY A 111 0.03 20.56 7.84
CA GLY A 111 1.35 20.21 8.35
C GLY A 111 1.40 18.92 9.16
N LEU A 112 2.39 18.84 10.07
CA LEU A 112 2.61 17.68 10.93
C LEU A 112 1.67 17.70 12.12
N ARG A 113 1.02 16.56 12.41
CA ARG A 113 0.11 16.40 13.56
C ARG A 113 0.27 15.02 14.17
N TRP A 114 0.03 14.93 15.48
CA TRP A 114 -0.10 13.67 16.18
C TRP A 114 -1.54 13.18 16.14
N VAL A 115 -1.72 11.88 16.00
CA VAL A 115 -3.00 11.16 16.11
C VAL A 115 -2.82 9.97 17.05
N ILE A 116 -3.91 9.54 17.67
CA ILE A 116 -3.97 8.35 18.51
C ILE A 116 -4.54 7.23 17.65
N VAL A 117 -3.82 6.10 17.60
CA VAL A 117 -4.22 4.90 16.87
C VAL A 117 -5.36 4.23 17.61
N ASP A 118 -6.47 3.98 16.92
CA ASP A 118 -7.60 3.20 17.44
C ASP A 118 -7.41 1.71 17.14
N VAL A 119 -7.08 1.39 15.88
CA VAL A 119 -6.97 0.03 15.37
C VAL A 119 -5.85 -0.03 14.34
N VAL A 120 -5.18 -1.18 14.26
CA VAL A 120 -4.23 -1.54 13.20
C VAL A 120 -4.77 -2.76 12.48
N GLU A 121 -4.84 -2.70 11.16
CA GLU A 121 -5.40 -3.74 10.28
C GLU A 121 -4.42 -4.03 9.15
N GLU A 122 -4.46 -5.24 8.60
CA GLU A 122 -3.76 -5.53 7.33
C GLU A 122 -4.53 -4.87 6.17
N TYR A 123 -3.82 -4.39 5.14
CA TYR A 123 -4.40 -3.63 4.02
C TYR A 123 -5.54 -4.37 3.32
N GLY A 124 -5.47 -5.69 3.24
CA GLY A 124 -6.52 -6.52 2.63
C GLY A 124 -7.73 -6.79 3.53
N ALA A 125 -7.79 -6.25 4.74
CA ALA A 125 -8.89 -6.48 5.69
C ALA A 125 -10.09 -5.54 5.46
N CYS A 126 -9.89 -4.40 4.78
CA CYS A 126 -10.93 -3.41 4.50
C CYS A 126 -10.82 -2.87 3.06
N GLU A 127 -11.90 -2.31 2.53
CA GLU A 127 -11.89 -1.67 1.22
C GLU A 127 -11.25 -0.28 1.27
N HIS A 128 -10.26 -0.02 0.41
CA HIS A 128 -9.56 1.25 0.34
C HIS A 128 -9.66 1.87 -1.08
N PRO A 129 -10.81 2.46 -1.46
CA PRO A 129 -11.05 2.97 -2.80
C PRO A 129 -10.25 4.24 -3.15
N LEU A 130 -9.55 4.84 -2.19
CA LEU A 130 -8.74 6.04 -2.37
C LEU A 130 -7.32 5.80 -1.88
N GLY A 131 -6.37 6.56 -2.45
CA GLY A 131 -4.98 6.54 -2.00
C GLY A 131 -4.87 6.93 -0.52
N LEU A 132 -4.42 6.00 0.31
CA LEU A 132 -4.14 6.25 1.71
C LEU A 132 -2.92 7.16 1.85
N ARG A 133 -2.99 8.10 2.79
CA ARG A 133 -1.82 8.89 3.19
C ARG A 133 -0.95 8.04 4.11
N MET A 134 0.35 8.28 4.11
CA MET A 134 1.28 7.54 4.98
C MET A 134 1.52 8.19 6.35
N VAL A 135 1.71 7.34 7.36
CA VAL A 135 2.25 7.70 8.67
C VAL A 135 3.73 8.09 8.55
N ILE A 136 4.15 9.11 9.28
CA ILE A 136 5.55 9.54 9.32
C ILE A 136 6.32 8.83 10.43
N LYS A 137 5.85 8.79 11.69
CA LYS A 137 6.61 8.14 12.79
C LYS A 137 5.73 7.84 14.00
N LYS A 138 6.12 6.89 14.85
CA LYS A 138 5.54 6.68 16.19
C LYS A 138 6.28 7.49 17.27
N LYS A 139 5.63 7.79 18.41
CA LYS A 139 6.23 8.44 19.58
C LYS A 139 6.90 7.41 20.52
N GLY A 140 8.22 7.51 20.73
CA GLY A 140 9.05 6.66 21.62
C GLY A 140 9.55 5.37 20.93
N GLU A 141 10.79 4.89 21.09
CA GLU A 141 11.81 5.08 22.14
C GLU A 141 13.00 6.03 21.80
N PRO A 142 13.75 6.52 22.81
CA PRO A 142 14.98 7.29 22.60
C PRO A 142 16.05 6.44 21.88
N ARG A 143 16.80 7.06 20.96
CA ARG A 143 18.08 6.49 20.50
C ARG A 143 19.00 6.37 21.71
N ASN A 144 19.16 5.17 22.27
CA ASN A 144 20.38 4.86 23.02
C ASN A 144 21.53 5.04 22.04
N LYS A 145 22.28 6.13 22.23
CA LYS A 145 23.60 6.30 21.64
C LYS A 145 24.52 5.38 22.46
N ASN A 146 24.97 4.28 21.86
CA ASN A 146 26.24 3.67 22.25
C ASN A 146 27.37 4.42 21.58
#